data_AF-A0A3M1CIX4-F1
#
_entry.id   AF-A0A3M1CIX4-F1
#
_cell.length_a   1.000
_cell.length_b   1.000
_cell.length_c   1.000
_cell.angle_alpha   90.00
_cell.angle_beta   90.00
_cell.angle_gamma   90.00
#
_symmetry.space_group_name_H-M   'P 1'
#
loop_
_entity.id
_entity.type
_entity.pdbx_description
1 polymer ?
#
loop_
_entity_poly.entity_id
_entity_poly.type
_entity_poly.pdbx_seq_one_letter_code
_entity_poly.pdbx_strand_id
1 'polypeptide(L)'
;MYMAPEQARGDAAAVGPWSDVYALGITLFQVLEGRPPEWAAGYRLLQREPAAPIRPPEGPGRVPDELVEIVYRATREDPGERYPDGAAMAAALGAWLDGAQRRDRARALVARADALRPAIHLHRDRARTLAATAREMWDQLPPYAPVEEKRPVWALEDQAREEARAAARDEVELLQLLRQALEEAPDLDEARDRLADLYRLRHADAEARGDAEAAAEAEAQLRRFGARRHAEYLRGQGALTLLTEPPGAQVRIYRYVEQDRRLVPRHVGDFGPSPLFEVPLDPGSYLCEIEAEGYEPVLVPVYIRRREHWDGVPPGGHAPVPILLPARGSLGPDDVVVPAGWFWSGERSRSKDASLPWRQLWLDAFVIRRFPVTNAEYIAFLDELVASGRQAEAERFVPRYKGSADHPGAAIYGRRDDGGFCLVPDADGDLWQPDWPVTMVTLEGAEAFAAWEAARTGQPWRLPGELQWEKAARGVDGRIFPWGDAPEPTYAATRDCRPGQPTPLPVGAVPTDRSPYGVRDLSGGVCEFCADAWSPTGPPVSAAGRVLPVVTGGDVRPGRGGAWSWHHALCRLDYRTRHRTGVRRSDTGFRLARDLTTG
;
A
#
# COMPACT_ATOMS: atom_id res chain seq x y z
N MET A 1 -62.59 9.06 38.44
CA MET A 1 -63.34 8.84 37.19
C MET A 1 -62.89 9.91 36.22
N TYR A 2 -62.31 9.54 35.09
CA TYR A 2 -61.85 10.50 34.07
C TYR A 2 -63.02 10.78 33.12
N MET A 3 -63.31 12.06 32.88
CA MET A 3 -64.45 12.51 32.08
C MET A 3 -63.94 13.31 30.89
N ALA A 4 -64.45 13.01 29.69
CA ALA A 4 -64.09 13.73 28.47
C ALA A 4 -64.71 15.15 28.44
N PRO A 5 -64.11 16.12 27.73
CA PRO A 5 -64.61 17.50 27.65
C PRO A 5 -66.08 17.61 27.25
N GLU A 6 -66.52 16.83 26.27
CA GLU A 6 -67.92 16.77 25.82
C GLU A 6 -68.87 16.21 26.88
N GLN A 7 -68.43 15.23 27.68
CA GLN A 7 -69.18 14.68 28.81
C GLN A 7 -69.28 15.70 29.95
N ALA A 8 -68.20 16.42 30.24
CA ALA A 8 -68.16 17.48 31.25
C ALA A 8 -69.03 18.69 30.87
N ARG A 9 -69.21 18.94 29.56
CA ARG A 9 -70.10 19.98 29.02
C ARG A 9 -71.57 19.56 28.97
N GLY A 10 -71.89 18.28 29.20
CA GLY A 10 -73.25 17.76 29.09
C GLY A 10 -73.78 17.68 27.66
N ASP A 11 -72.89 17.68 26.65
CA ASP A 11 -73.25 17.64 25.24
C ASP A 11 -73.50 16.19 24.79
N ALA A 12 -74.69 15.68 25.09
CA ALA A 12 -75.07 14.29 24.84
C ALA A 12 -74.98 13.89 23.35
N ALA A 13 -75.08 14.85 22.42
CA ALA A 13 -74.98 14.58 20.98
C ALA A 13 -73.52 14.38 20.52
N ALA A 14 -72.55 14.94 21.24
CA ALA A 14 -71.12 14.84 20.94
C ALA A 14 -70.41 13.68 21.69
N VAL A 15 -71.11 12.98 22.59
CA VAL A 15 -70.57 11.81 23.30
C VAL A 15 -70.60 10.57 22.40
N GLY A 16 -69.46 9.90 22.27
CA GLY A 16 -69.30 8.70 21.44
C GLY A 16 -68.09 7.87 21.86
N PRO A 17 -67.67 6.86 21.06
CA PRO A 17 -66.52 5.99 21.39
C PRO A 17 -65.21 6.74 21.67
N TRP A 18 -65.00 7.91 21.06
CA TRP A 18 -63.86 8.81 21.30
C TRP A 18 -63.85 9.45 22.70
N SER A 19 -64.98 9.47 23.41
CA SER A 19 -65.06 9.93 24.80
C SER A 19 -64.40 8.92 25.74
N ASP A 20 -64.55 7.62 25.46
CA ASP A 20 -63.85 6.55 26.19
C ASP A 20 -62.36 6.53 25.86
N VAL A 21 -61.98 6.80 24.61
CA VAL A 21 -60.58 6.98 24.18
C VAL A 21 -59.89 8.08 25.00
N TYR A 22 -60.58 9.20 25.26
CA TYR A 22 -60.04 10.25 26.12
C TYR A 22 -59.77 9.75 27.54
N ALA A 23 -60.74 9.07 28.16
CA ALA A 23 -60.56 8.50 29.50
C ALA A 23 -59.42 7.47 29.56
N LEU A 24 -59.26 6.64 28.51
CA LEU A 24 -58.15 5.70 28.35
C LEU A 24 -56.81 6.43 28.16
N GLY A 25 -56.77 7.53 27.41
CA GLY A 25 -55.59 8.39 27.26
C GLY A 25 -55.12 8.98 28.59
N ILE A 26 -56.05 9.46 29.43
CA ILE A 26 -55.73 9.94 30.79
C ILE A 26 -55.21 8.80 31.68
N THR A 27 -55.82 7.62 31.57
CA THR A 27 -55.40 6.43 32.33
C THR A 27 -53.98 6.01 31.95
N LEU A 28 -53.68 5.97 30.65
CA LEU A 28 -52.34 5.67 30.14
C LEU A 28 -51.32 6.71 30.59
N PHE A 29 -51.65 8.01 30.55
CA PHE A 29 -50.81 9.07 31.10
C PHE A 29 -50.48 8.80 32.58
N GLN A 30 -51.49 8.47 33.39
CA GLN A 30 -51.29 8.21 34.81
C GLN A 30 -50.40 6.99 35.07
N VAL A 31 -50.53 5.94 34.26
CA VAL A 31 -49.66 4.75 34.34
C VAL A 31 -48.21 5.13 34.06
N LEU A 32 -47.96 6.02 33.10
CA LEU A 32 -46.62 6.43 32.69
C LEU A 32 -45.96 7.40 33.68
N GLU A 33 -46.72 8.35 34.21
CA GLU A 33 -46.20 9.44 35.07
C GLU A 33 -46.44 9.18 36.57
N GLY A 34 -47.12 8.10 36.94
CA GLY A 34 -47.50 7.76 38.31
C GLY A 34 -48.54 8.69 38.96
N ARG A 35 -48.98 9.74 38.24
CA ARG A 35 -49.97 10.73 38.69
C ARG A 35 -50.87 11.17 37.53
N PRO A 36 -52.14 11.55 37.79
CA PRO A 36 -53.02 12.08 36.75
C PRO A 36 -52.53 13.43 36.22
N PRO A 37 -52.87 13.81 34.98
CA PRO A 37 -52.50 15.10 34.43
C PRO A 37 -53.25 16.22 35.15
N GLU A 38 -52.56 17.32 35.43
CA GLU A 38 -53.11 18.45 36.20
C GLU A 38 -54.30 19.15 35.53
N TRP A 39 -54.41 19.02 34.21
CA TRP A 39 -55.50 19.57 33.40
C TRP A 39 -56.74 18.66 33.36
N ALA A 40 -56.62 17.39 33.76
CA ALA A 40 -57.75 16.47 33.86
C ALA A 40 -58.45 16.51 35.24
N ALA A 41 -58.02 17.40 36.14
CA ALA A 41 -58.69 17.64 37.42
C ALA A 41 -60.07 18.28 37.19
N GLY A 42 -61.13 17.61 37.66
CA GLY A 42 -62.52 17.85 37.25
C GLY A 42 -63.10 19.26 37.40
N TYR A 43 -62.46 20.18 38.12
CA TYR A 43 -62.90 21.58 38.19
C TYR A 43 -62.34 22.46 37.05
N ARG A 44 -61.19 22.10 36.45
CA ARG A 44 -60.55 22.88 35.37
C ARG A 44 -61.19 22.67 34.00
N LEU A 45 -61.71 21.48 33.73
CA LEU A 45 -62.50 21.16 32.53
C LEU A 45 -63.73 22.08 32.35
N LEU A 46 -64.27 22.60 33.46
CA LEU A 46 -65.40 23.55 33.48
C LEU A 46 -64.98 25.00 33.22
N GLN A 47 -63.70 25.35 33.35
CA GLN A 47 -63.21 26.74 33.27
C GLN A 47 -62.56 27.12 31.93
N ARG A 48 -62.52 26.21 30.94
CA ARG A 48 -61.91 26.44 29.60
C ARG A 48 -60.45 26.93 29.64
N GLU A 49 -59.66 26.47 30.62
CA GLU A 49 -58.23 26.71 30.61
C GLU A 49 -57.55 25.75 29.61
N PRO A 50 -56.70 26.24 28.68
CA PRO A 50 -56.00 25.36 27.74
C PRO A 50 -55.09 24.40 28.51
N ALA A 51 -55.08 23.12 28.11
CA ALA A 51 -54.21 22.11 28.70
C ALA A 51 -52.74 22.55 28.57
N ALA A 52 -52.03 22.67 29.69
CA ALA A 52 -50.59 22.90 29.65
C ALA A 52 -49.92 21.70 28.94
N PRO A 53 -49.00 21.93 27.97
CA PRO A 53 -48.29 20.84 27.32
C PRO A 53 -47.53 20.02 28.37
N ILE A 54 -47.67 18.70 28.32
CA ILE A 54 -46.84 17.75 29.05
C ILE A 54 -45.40 17.99 28.59
N ARG A 55 -44.57 18.55 29.46
CA ARG A 55 -43.12 18.52 29.26
C ARG A 55 -42.66 17.12 29.65
N PRO A 56 -42.08 16.32 28.73
CA PRO A 56 -41.51 15.04 29.13
C PRO A 56 -40.43 15.32 30.20
N PRO A 57 -40.40 14.57 31.32
CA PRO A 57 -39.35 14.75 32.32
C PRO A 57 -37.97 14.49 31.68
N GLU A 58 -37.04 15.43 31.85
CA GLU A 58 -35.64 15.26 31.44
C GLU A 58 -34.93 14.36 32.45
N GLY A 59 -34.43 13.19 32.02
CA GLY A 59 -33.65 12.28 32.88
C GLY A 59 -33.88 10.78 32.64
N PRO A 60 -33.22 9.90 33.42
CA PRO A 60 -33.43 8.45 33.37
C PRO A 60 -34.85 8.10 33.85
N GLY A 61 -35.64 7.48 32.96
CA GLY A 61 -37.08 7.24 33.17
C GLY A 61 -38.00 7.93 32.15
N ARG A 62 -37.45 8.62 31.15
CA ARG A 62 -38.20 9.30 30.08
C ARG A 62 -39.13 8.36 29.32
N VAL A 63 -40.41 8.73 29.22
CA VAL A 63 -41.40 8.07 28.37
C VAL A 63 -41.04 8.29 26.89
N PRO A 64 -41.04 7.25 26.02
CA PRO A 64 -40.75 7.41 24.59
C PRO A 64 -41.72 8.37 23.89
N ASP A 65 -41.20 9.22 23.00
CA ASP A 65 -41.99 10.25 22.30
C ASP A 65 -43.18 9.67 21.51
N GLU A 66 -43.04 8.45 20.97
CA GLU A 66 -44.12 7.71 20.30
C GLU A 66 -45.30 7.40 21.24
N LEU A 67 -45.00 7.01 22.48
CA LEU A 67 -46.00 6.72 23.51
C LEU A 67 -46.66 8.00 24.02
N VAL A 68 -45.86 9.06 24.14
CA VAL A 68 -46.33 10.42 24.47
C VAL A 68 -47.31 10.92 23.40
N GLU A 69 -47.00 10.73 22.11
CA GLU A 69 -47.90 11.10 21.01
C GLU A 69 -49.20 10.30 21.02
N ILE A 70 -49.16 9.00 21.34
CA ILE A 70 -50.38 8.19 21.50
C ILE A 70 -51.28 8.77 22.60
N VAL A 71 -50.69 9.15 23.74
CA VAL A 71 -51.41 9.81 24.85
C VAL A 71 -51.97 11.17 24.43
N TYR A 72 -51.19 11.99 23.74
CA TYR A 72 -51.63 13.31 23.27
C TYR A 72 -52.75 13.23 22.25
N ARG A 73 -52.64 12.33 21.28
CA ARG A 73 -53.69 12.12 20.29
C ARG A 73 -54.98 11.61 20.94
N ALA A 74 -54.88 10.70 21.90
CA ALA A 74 -56.05 10.22 22.64
C ALA A 74 -56.73 11.32 23.47
N THR A 75 -55.99 12.36 23.86
CA THR A 75 -56.45 13.42 24.77
C THR A 75 -56.70 14.78 24.12
N ARG A 76 -56.76 14.85 22.78
CA ARG A 76 -57.09 16.08 22.04
C ARG A 76 -58.45 16.65 22.46
N GLU A 77 -58.58 17.98 22.47
CA GLU A 77 -59.84 18.63 22.87
C GLU A 77 -60.98 18.32 21.87
N ASP A 78 -60.68 18.41 20.57
CA ASP A 78 -61.60 18.05 19.49
C ASP A 78 -61.70 16.51 19.34
N PRO A 79 -62.90 15.92 19.48
CA PRO A 79 -63.15 14.51 19.17
C PRO A 79 -62.64 14.06 17.80
N GLY A 80 -62.69 14.91 16.77
CA GLY A 80 -62.26 14.58 15.41
C GLY A 80 -60.74 14.40 15.24
N GLU A 81 -59.95 14.91 16.18
CA GLU A 81 -58.49 14.74 16.21
C GLU A 81 -58.04 13.52 17.03
N ARG A 82 -58.97 12.88 17.76
CA ARG A 82 -58.68 11.67 18.57
C ARG A 82 -58.66 10.41 17.70
N TYR A 83 -58.32 9.27 18.32
CA TYR A 83 -58.61 7.98 17.71
C TYR A 83 -60.14 7.79 17.61
N PRO A 84 -60.66 7.27 16.49
CA PRO A 84 -62.10 7.15 16.27
C PRO A 84 -62.80 6.23 17.28
N ASP A 85 -62.09 5.23 17.79
CA ASP A 85 -62.56 4.30 18.81
C ASP A 85 -61.38 3.68 19.60
N GLY A 86 -61.71 2.88 20.61
CA GLY A 86 -60.72 2.15 21.40
C GLY A 86 -59.92 1.12 20.60
N ALA A 87 -60.46 0.58 19.51
CA ALA A 87 -59.76 -0.39 18.67
C ALA A 87 -58.62 0.27 17.89
N ALA A 88 -58.84 1.49 17.38
CA ALA A 88 -57.81 2.28 16.71
C ALA A 88 -56.69 2.72 17.67
N MET A 89 -57.03 3.11 18.90
CA MET A 89 -56.03 3.41 19.94
C MET A 89 -55.25 2.15 20.35
N ALA A 90 -55.93 1.01 20.51
CA ALA A 90 -55.29 -0.27 20.81
C ALA A 90 -54.36 -0.74 19.68
N ALA A 91 -54.72 -0.52 18.41
CA ALA A 91 -53.86 -0.81 17.27
C ALA A 91 -52.59 0.05 17.28
N ALA A 92 -52.69 1.34 17.62
CA ALA A 92 -51.53 2.23 17.76
C ALA A 92 -50.58 1.78 18.90
N LEU A 93 -51.15 1.40 20.06
CA LEU A 93 -50.38 0.83 21.17
C LEU A 93 -49.77 -0.53 20.82
N GLY A 94 -50.50 -1.38 20.11
CA GLY A 94 -50.02 -2.67 19.62
C GLY A 94 -48.83 -2.51 18.67
N ALA A 95 -48.93 -1.60 17.71
CA ALA A 95 -47.82 -1.28 16.81
C ALA A 95 -46.57 -0.78 17.57
N TRP A 96 -46.75 0.05 18.61
CA TRP A 96 -45.65 0.48 19.47
C TRP A 96 -45.03 -0.68 20.27
N LEU A 97 -45.87 -1.55 20.87
CA LEU A 97 -45.42 -2.72 21.62
C LEU A 97 -44.64 -3.69 20.73
N ASP A 98 -45.13 -3.96 19.51
CA ASP A 98 -44.44 -4.79 18.53
C ASP A 98 -43.06 -4.21 18.18
N GLY A 99 -43.00 -2.89 17.98
CA GLY A 99 -41.73 -2.16 17.78
C GLY A 99 -40.79 -2.25 18.98
N ALA A 100 -41.29 -2.11 20.20
CA ALA A 100 -40.50 -2.25 21.43
C ALA A 100 -39.93 -3.67 21.59
N GLN A 101 -40.74 -4.69 21.36
CA GLN A 101 -40.31 -6.09 21.41
C GLN A 101 -39.27 -6.43 20.33
N ARG A 102 -39.41 -5.86 19.13
CA ARG A 102 -38.38 -5.98 18.07
C ARG A 102 -37.06 -5.35 18.49
N ARG A 103 -37.08 -4.17 19.11
CA ARG A 103 -35.88 -3.50 19.65
C ARG A 103 -35.21 -4.33 20.76
N ASP A 104 -35.98 -4.93 21.66
CA ASP A 104 -35.43 -5.76 22.73
C ASP A 104 -34.81 -7.06 22.19
N ARG A 105 -35.46 -7.70 21.20
CA ARG A 105 -34.86 -8.83 20.46
C ARG A 105 -33.56 -8.43 19.77
N ALA A 106 -33.55 -7.29 19.09
CA ALA A 106 -32.35 -6.77 18.43
C ALA A 106 -31.21 -6.50 19.44
N ARG A 107 -31.50 -5.90 20.60
CA ARG A 107 -30.51 -5.70 21.68
C ARG A 107 -29.99 -7.03 22.24
N ALA A 108 -30.84 -8.04 22.39
CA ALA A 108 -30.41 -9.38 22.82
C ALA A 108 -29.45 -10.02 21.80
N LEU A 109 -29.69 -9.83 20.49
CA LEU A 109 -28.78 -10.26 19.43
C LEU A 109 -27.43 -9.52 19.51
N VAL A 110 -27.45 -8.21 19.74
CA VAL A 110 -26.22 -7.41 19.96
C VAL A 110 -25.45 -7.90 21.18
N ALA A 111 -26.13 -8.19 22.29
CA ALA A 111 -25.48 -8.70 23.50
C ALA A 111 -24.79 -10.06 23.26
N ARG A 112 -25.43 -10.96 22.49
CA ARG A 112 -24.82 -12.22 22.05
C ARG A 112 -23.60 -11.98 21.17
N ALA A 113 -23.68 -11.04 20.23
CA ALA A 113 -22.56 -10.67 19.38
C ALA A 113 -21.39 -10.09 20.20
N ASP A 114 -21.67 -9.22 21.18
CA ASP A 114 -20.65 -8.64 22.07
C ASP A 114 -19.96 -9.71 22.94
N ALA A 115 -20.67 -10.78 23.31
CA ALA A 115 -20.11 -11.90 24.07
C ALA A 115 -19.05 -12.72 23.28
N LEU A 116 -19.08 -12.70 21.94
CA LEU A 116 -18.09 -13.39 21.09
C LEU A 116 -16.76 -12.62 20.98
N ARG A 117 -16.79 -11.29 21.15
CA ARG A 117 -15.62 -10.43 20.89
C ARG A 117 -14.37 -10.78 21.72
N PRO A 118 -14.46 -11.07 23.03
CA PRO A 118 -13.29 -11.47 23.80
C PRO A 118 -12.63 -12.75 23.27
N ALA A 119 -13.42 -13.74 22.85
CA ALA A 119 -12.90 -14.97 22.27
C ALA A 119 -12.23 -14.71 20.92
N ILE A 120 -12.85 -13.92 20.03
CA ILE A 120 -12.27 -13.52 18.75
C ILE A 120 -10.91 -12.84 18.95
N HIS A 121 -10.83 -11.87 19.87
CA HIS A 121 -9.58 -11.17 20.17
C HIS A 121 -8.51 -12.13 20.69
N LEU A 122 -8.86 -12.99 21.65
CA LEU A 122 -7.95 -13.98 22.21
C LEU A 122 -7.40 -14.94 21.14
N HIS A 123 -8.28 -15.50 20.31
CA HIS A 123 -7.90 -16.42 19.22
C HIS A 123 -6.98 -15.73 18.20
N ARG A 124 -7.26 -14.46 17.84
CA ARG A 124 -6.39 -13.68 16.94
C ARG A 124 -5.01 -13.42 17.55
N ASP A 125 -4.95 -13.02 18.81
CA ASP A 125 -3.69 -12.72 19.48
C ASP A 125 -2.83 -13.98 19.65
N ARG A 126 -3.45 -15.12 19.97
CA ARG A 126 -2.78 -16.43 20.00
C ARG A 126 -2.26 -16.83 18.62
N ALA A 127 -3.09 -16.74 17.58
CA ALA A 127 -2.68 -17.06 16.22
C ALA A 127 -1.48 -16.20 15.78
N ARG A 128 -1.49 -14.90 16.07
CA ARG A 128 -0.38 -13.98 15.77
C ARG A 128 0.89 -14.35 16.53
N THR A 129 0.77 -14.63 17.83
CA THR A 129 1.90 -15.00 18.69
C THR A 129 2.54 -16.30 18.21
N LEU A 130 1.75 -17.35 18.00
CA LEU A 130 2.20 -18.64 17.50
C LEU A 130 2.89 -18.51 16.13
N ALA A 131 2.29 -17.74 15.21
CA ALA A 131 2.88 -17.49 13.89
C ALA A 131 4.20 -16.70 13.95
N ALA A 132 4.32 -15.75 14.89
CA ALA A 132 5.56 -15.00 15.11
C ALA A 132 6.67 -15.92 15.66
N THR A 133 6.36 -16.73 16.68
CA THR A 133 7.30 -17.72 17.23
C THR A 133 7.73 -18.74 16.17
N ALA A 134 6.79 -19.26 15.37
CA ALA A 134 7.12 -20.16 14.28
C ALA A 134 8.06 -19.50 13.25
N ARG A 135 7.89 -18.20 12.99
CA ARG A 135 8.75 -17.43 12.09
C ARG A 135 10.17 -17.28 12.65
N GLU A 136 10.31 -16.93 13.93
CA GLU A 136 11.62 -16.84 14.59
C GLU A 136 12.36 -18.18 14.58
N MET A 137 11.64 -19.29 14.76
CA MET A 137 12.22 -20.64 14.66
C MET A 137 12.63 -20.98 13.23
N TRP A 138 11.81 -20.63 12.23
CA TRP A 138 12.15 -20.82 10.82
C TRP A 138 13.43 -20.08 10.44
N ASP A 139 13.65 -18.88 10.96
CA ASP A 139 14.84 -18.08 10.66
C ASP A 139 16.14 -18.71 11.21
N GLN A 140 16.03 -19.62 12.19
CA GLN A 140 17.16 -20.37 12.75
C GLN A 140 17.40 -21.71 12.05
N LEU A 141 16.44 -22.22 11.28
CA LEU A 141 16.53 -23.54 10.65
C LEU A 141 16.95 -23.45 9.18
N PRO A 142 17.96 -24.21 8.74
CA PRO A 142 18.29 -24.29 7.32
C PRO A 142 17.17 -24.98 6.54
N PRO A 143 16.93 -24.63 5.25
CA PRO A 143 15.86 -25.23 4.44
C PRO A 143 15.92 -26.77 4.34
N TYR A 144 17.11 -27.37 4.46
CA TYR A 144 17.35 -28.81 4.40
C TYR A 144 17.39 -29.49 5.78
N ALA A 145 17.04 -28.78 6.87
CA ALA A 145 16.97 -29.39 8.19
C ALA A 145 16.10 -30.67 8.17
N PRO A 146 16.48 -31.72 8.93
CA PRO A 146 15.69 -32.94 9.08
C PRO A 146 14.24 -32.65 9.46
N VAL A 147 13.34 -33.55 9.09
CA VAL A 147 11.90 -33.40 9.36
C VAL A 147 11.62 -33.30 10.86
N GLU A 148 12.40 -34.00 11.66
CA GLU A 148 12.34 -34.03 13.12
C GLU A 148 12.56 -32.65 13.73
N GLU A 149 13.48 -31.86 13.16
CA GLU A 149 13.78 -30.49 13.60
C GLU A 149 12.71 -29.48 13.14
N LYS A 150 12.02 -29.77 12.03
CA LYS A 150 10.94 -28.93 11.49
C LYS A 150 9.58 -29.17 12.16
N ARG A 151 9.36 -30.37 12.69
CA ARG A 151 8.09 -30.78 13.33
C ARG A 151 7.57 -29.81 14.40
N PRO A 152 8.40 -29.29 15.33
CA PRO A 152 7.95 -28.31 16.31
C PRO A 152 7.43 -27.02 15.67
N VAL A 153 8.08 -26.55 14.60
CA VAL A 153 7.67 -25.34 13.88
C VAL A 153 6.35 -25.57 13.16
N TRP A 154 6.18 -26.71 12.48
CA TRP A 154 4.92 -27.06 11.84
C TRP A 154 3.76 -27.19 12.85
N ALA A 155 4.03 -27.74 14.03
CA ALA A 155 3.02 -27.81 15.09
C ALA A 155 2.54 -26.43 15.53
N LEU A 156 3.45 -25.45 15.66
CA LEU A 156 3.09 -24.05 15.93
C LEU A 156 2.29 -23.43 14.77
N GLU A 157 2.67 -23.70 13.52
CA GLU A 157 1.93 -23.22 12.34
C GLU A 157 0.52 -23.84 12.27
N ASP A 158 0.38 -25.13 12.59
CA ASP A 158 -0.91 -25.81 12.66
C ASP A 158 -1.80 -25.22 13.76
N GLN A 159 -1.27 -25.02 14.97
CA GLN A 159 -1.99 -24.37 16.06
C GLN A 159 -2.38 -22.93 15.70
N ALA A 160 -1.48 -22.16 15.08
CA ALA A 160 -1.79 -20.81 14.61
C ALA A 160 -2.93 -20.82 13.59
N ARG A 161 -2.96 -21.79 12.68
CA ARG A 161 -4.04 -21.97 11.71
C ARG A 161 -5.36 -22.36 12.37
N GLU A 162 -5.33 -23.20 13.40
CA GLU A 162 -6.52 -23.59 14.16
C GLU A 162 -7.13 -22.41 14.92
N GLU A 163 -6.29 -21.65 15.63
CA GLU A 163 -6.66 -20.42 16.35
C GLU A 163 -7.24 -19.37 15.37
N ALA A 164 -6.60 -19.17 14.21
CA ALA A 164 -7.10 -18.27 13.17
C ALA A 164 -8.47 -18.73 12.61
N ARG A 165 -8.65 -20.05 12.41
CA ARG A 165 -9.94 -20.62 11.98
C ARG A 165 -11.02 -20.46 13.05
N ALA A 166 -10.69 -20.57 14.33
CA ALA A 166 -11.62 -20.33 15.44
C ALA A 166 -12.10 -18.87 15.45
N ALA A 167 -11.17 -17.90 15.42
CA ALA A 167 -11.51 -16.49 15.32
C ALA A 167 -12.41 -16.18 14.10
N ALA A 168 -12.09 -16.77 12.94
CA ALA A 168 -12.87 -16.54 11.71
C ALA A 168 -14.30 -17.09 11.81
N ARG A 169 -14.53 -18.24 12.47
CA ARG A 169 -15.88 -18.78 12.69
C ARG A 169 -16.71 -17.87 13.58
N ASP A 170 -16.15 -17.46 14.72
CA ASP A 170 -16.84 -16.59 15.68
C ASP A 170 -17.12 -15.21 15.08
N GLU A 171 -16.24 -14.69 14.23
CA GLU A 171 -16.45 -13.44 13.51
C GLU A 171 -17.59 -13.53 12.48
N VAL A 172 -17.74 -14.66 11.80
CA VAL A 172 -18.89 -14.92 10.90
C VAL A 172 -20.19 -14.95 11.70
N GLU A 173 -20.21 -15.61 12.86
CA GLU A 173 -21.39 -15.61 13.73
C GLU A 173 -21.72 -14.21 14.25
N LEU A 174 -20.71 -13.46 14.71
CA LEU A 174 -20.85 -12.07 15.13
C LEU A 174 -21.47 -11.20 14.02
N LEU A 175 -21.00 -11.34 12.77
CA LEU A 175 -21.58 -10.64 11.62
C LEU A 175 -23.04 -10.98 11.38
N GLN A 176 -23.40 -12.27 11.45
CA GLN A 176 -24.77 -12.73 11.25
C GLN A 176 -25.69 -12.18 12.34
N LEU A 177 -25.29 -12.24 13.61
CA LEU A 177 -26.07 -11.72 14.73
C LEU A 177 -26.32 -10.20 14.60
N LEU A 178 -25.29 -9.43 14.21
CA LEU A 178 -25.45 -7.99 14.03
C LEU A 178 -26.32 -7.62 12.84
N ARG A 179 -26.24 -8.36 11.74
CA ARG A 179 -27.13 -8.17 10.58
C ARG A 179 -28.58 -8.50 10.93
N GLN A 180 -28.81 -9.61 11.63
CA GLN A 180 -30.13 -9.98 12.12
C GLN A 180 -30.70 -8.93 13.10
N ALA A 181 -29.85 -8.34 13.95
CA ALA A 181 -30.27 -7.25 14.83
C ALA A 181 -30.78 -6.02 14.04
N LEU A 182 -30.15 -5.69 12.90
CA LEU A 182 -30.60 -4.61 12.03
C LEU A 182 -31.84 -4.96 11.19
N GLU A 183 -32.08 -6.24 10.90
CA GLU A 183 -33.34 -6.69 10.29
C GLU A 183 -34.51 -6.53 11.29
N GLU A 184 -34.27 -6.81 12.57
CA GLU A 184 -35.25 -6.63 13.63
C GLU A 184 -35.49 -5.14 13.96
N ALA A 185 -34.42 -4.35 14.09
CA ALA A 185 -34.48 -2.92 14.37
C ALA A 185 -33.47 -2.15 13.50
N PRO A 186 -33.89 -1.64 12.33
CA PRO A 186 -32.99 -0.96 11.40
C PRO A 186 -32.24 0.20 12.02
N ASP A 187 -32.88 0.94 12.94
CA ASP A 187 -32.35 2.16 13.57
C ASP A 187 -31.58 1.92 14.88
N LEU A 188 -31.17 0.68 15.15
CA LEU A 188 -30.37 0.35 16.33
C LEU A 188 -28.89 0.74 16.12
N ASP A 189 -28.51 1.88 16.68
CA ASP A 189 -27.15 2.43 16.55
C ASP A 189 -26.08 1.49 17.13
N GLU A 190 -26.38 0.74 18.20
CA GLU A 190 -25.44 -0.21 18.80
C GLU A 190 -25.01 -1.29 17.79
N ALA A 191 -25.94 -1.84 17.02
CA ALA A 191 -25.64 -2.85 16.00
C ALA A 191 -24.86 -2.25 14.82
N ARG A 192 -25.25 -1.05 14.36
CA ARG A 192 -24.54 -0.32 13.29
C ARG A 192 -23.10 -0.02 13.67
N ASP A 193 -22.88 0.45 14.89
CA ASP A 193 -21.56 0.79 15.41
C ASP A 193 -20.63 -0.42 15.50
N ARG A 194 -21.15 -1.59 15.93
CA ARG A 194 -20.35 -2.83 15.98
C ARG A 194 -19.99 -3.33 14.58
N LEU A 195 -20.90 -3.25 13.61
CA LEU A 195 -20.58 -3.57 12.22
C LEU A 195 -19.53 -2.62 11.66
N ALA A 196 -19.65 -1.32 11.95
CA ALA A 196 -18.70 -0.31 11.53
C ALA A 196 -17.29 -0.60 12.09
N ASP A 197 -17.17 -0.91 13.39
CA ASP A 197 -15.90 -1.28 14.01
C ASP A 197 -15.26 -2.52 13.39
N LEU A 198 -16.08 -3.53 13.07
CA LEU A 198 -15.61 -4.75 12.45
C LEU A 198 -15.13 -4.52 11.01
N TYR A 199 -15.91 -3.81 10.20
CA TYR A 199 -15.53 -3.51 8.81
C TYR A 199 -14.28 -2.64 8.73
N ARG A 200 -14.07 -1.73 9.69
CA ARG A 200 -12.80 -0.99 9.82
C ARG A 200 -11.61 -1.92 10.06
N LEU A 201 -11.74 -2.92 10.93
CA LEU A 201 -10.67 -3.90 11.17
C LEU A 201 -10.39 -4.76 9.93
N ARG A 202 -11.44 -5.28 9.29
CA ARG A 202 -11.31 -6.07 8.05
C ARG A 202 -10.68 -5.27 6.93
N HIS A 203 -11.06 -4.01 6.79
CA HIS A 203 -10.47 -3.09 5.83
C HIS A 203 -8.97 -2.89 6.09
N ALA A 204 -8.57 -2.60 7.34
CA ALA A 204 -7.16 -2.44 7.71
C ALA A 204 -6.33 -3.72 7.47
N ASP A 205 -6.88 -4.89 7.81
CA ASP A 205 -6.22 -6.18 7.59
C ASP A 205 -6.09 -6.50 6.08
N ALA A 206 -7.07 -6.10 5.26
CA ALA A 206 -7.01 -6.26 3.81
C ALA A 206 -5.96 -5.33 3.17
N GLU A 207 -5.94 -4.05 3.55
CA GLU A 207 -4.90 -3.09 3.13
C GLU A 207 -3.50 -3.58 3.50
N ALA A 208 -3.32 -4.10 4.72
CA ALA A 208 -2.03 -4.62 5.19
C ALA A 208 -1.53 -5.84 4.39
N ARG A 209 -2.44 -6.65 3.85
CA ARG A 209 -2.12 -7.81 3.00
C ARG A 209 -2.01 -7.46 1.51
N GLY A 210 -2.38 -6.23 1.12
CA GLY A 210 -2.46 -5.83 -0.29
C GLY A 210 -3.62 -6.49 -1.04
N ASP A 211 -4.66 -6.92 -0.34
CA ASP A 211 -5.86 -7.55 -0.92
C ASP A 211 -6.86 -6.46 -1.30
N ALA A 212 -6.76 -5.97 -2.53
CA ALA A 212 -7.55 -4.83 -3.01
C ALA A 212 -9.06 -5.14 -3.08
N GLU A 213 -9.44 -6.38 -3.41
CA GLU A 213 -10.84 -6.80 -3.48
C GLU A 213 -11.48 -6.80 -2.09
N ALA A 214 -10.82 -7.46 -1.12
CA ALA A 214 -11.32 -7.49 0.26
C ALA A 214 -11.31 -6.09 0.92
N ALA A 215 -10.33 -5.24 0.59
CA ALA A 215 -10.30 -3.85 1.07
C ALA A 215 -11.47 -3.05 0.49
N ALA A 216 -11.72 -3.13 -0.81
CA ALA A 216 -12.84 -2.43 -1.45
C ALA A 216 -14.20 -2.89 -0.88
N GLU A 217 -14.40 -4.19 -0.68
CA GLU A 217 -15.62 -4.73 -0.06
C GLU A 217 -15.81 -4.19 1.35
N ALA A 218 -14.77 -4.26 2.19
CA ALA A 218 -14.83 -3.80 3.58
C ALA A 218 -15.04 -2.28 3.67
N GLU A 219 -14.42 -1.48 2.79
CA GLU A 219 -14.62 -0.02 2.76
C GLU A 219 -16.06 0.33 2.38
N ALA A 220 -16.64 -0.37 1.40
CA ALA A 220 -18.03 -0.14 0.98
C ALA A 220 -19.01 -0.40 2.13
N GLN A 221 -18.82 -1.48 2.88
CA GLN A 221 -19.63 -1.76 4.07
C GLN A 221 -19.37 -0.75 5.19
N LEU A 222 -18.12 -0.33 5.39
CA LEU A 222 -17.77 0.69 6.37
C LEU A 222 -18.42 2.05 6.05
N ARG A 223 -18.50 2.44 4.78
CA ARG A 223 -19.23 3.64 4.35
C ARG A 223 -20.73 3.53 4.62
N ARG A 224 -21.30 2.34 4.44
CA ARG A 224 -22.73 2.08 4.71
C ARG A 224 -23.09 2.18 6.19
N PHE A 225 -22.30 1.57 7.07
CA PHE A 225 -22.64 1.45 8.50
C PHE A 225 -21.92 2.47 9.40
N GLY A 226 -20.77 3.00 8.96
CA GLY A 226 -19.83 3.74 9.79
C GLY A 226 -19.52 5.16 9.32
N ALA A 227 -20.30 5.74 8.39
CA ALA A 227 -20.03 7.06 7.81
C ALA A 227 -19.82 8.18 8.86
N ARG A 228 -20.53 8.12 10.00
CA ARG A 228 -20.37 9.08 11.10
C ARG A 228 -19.22 8.69 12.04
N ARG A 229 -19.20 7.42 12.48
CA ARG A 229 -18.27 6.91 13.50
C ARG A 229 -16.81 6.87 13.02
N HIS A 230 -16.58 6.45 11.78
CA HIS A 230 -15.25 6.25 11.18
C HIS A 230 -14.98 7.25 10.06
N ALA A 231 -15.58 8.44 10.12
CA ALA A 231 -15.43 9.48 9.09
C ALA A 231 -13.96 9.88 8.84
N GLU A 232 -13.15 10.00 9.90
CA GLU A 232 -11.72 10.30 9.78
C GLU A 232 -10.94 9.15 9.14
N TYR A 233 -11.22 7.92 9.55
CA TYR A 233 -10.61 6.73 8.96
C TYR A 233 -10.95 6.59 7.47
N LEU A 234 -12.22 6.83 7.11
CA LEU A 234 -12.72 6.78 5.73
C LEU A 234 -12.16 7.89 4.85
N ARG A 235 -11.90 9.08 5.41
CA ARG A 235 -11.11 10.11 4.72
C ARG A 235 -9.71 9.56 4.43
N GLY A 236 -9.09 8.96 5.43
CA GLY A 236 -7.86 8.18 5.27
C GLY A 236 -6.65 8.96 4.78
N GLN A 237 -6.75 10.29 4.67
CA GLN A 237 -5.70 11.15 4.14
C GLN A 237 -4.42 10.96 4.95
N GLY A 238 -3.34 10.72 4.24
CA GLY A 238 -2.00 10.86 4.80
C GLY A 238 -1.52 12.29 4.64
N ALA A 239 -0.27 12.51 5.00
CA ALA A 239 0.36 13.81 4.94
C ALA A 239 1.74 13.71 4.28
N LEU A 240 2.12 14.75 3.55
CA LEU A 240 3.45 14.90 2.94
C LEU A 240 4.16 16.12 3.53
N THR A 241 5.30 15.89 4.17
CA THR A 241 6.30 16.93 4.46
C THR A 241 7.49 16.72 3.55
N LEU A 242 7.89 17.76 2.82
CA LEU A 242 8.97 17.69 1.84
C LEU A 242 9.83 18.95 1.91
N LEU A 243 11.12 18.75 2.16
CA LEU A 243 12.14 19.80 2.16
C LEU A 243 13.05 19.61 0.96
N THR A 244 13.63 20.69 0.45
CA THR A 244 14.59 20.65 -0.67
C THR A 244 15.81 21.48 -0.34
N GLU A 245 16.93 21.14 -0.97
CA GLU A 245 18.15 21.94 -1.00
C GLU A 245 18.49 22.19 -2.48
N PRO A 246 18.43 23.45 -2.97
CA PRO A 246 18.11 24.66 -2.22
C PRO A 246 16.64 24.72 -1.77
N PRO A 247 16.31 25.52 -0.74
CA PRO A 247 14.92 25.81 -0.39
C PRO A 247 14.26 26.65 -1.50
N GLY A 248 12.92 26.69 -1.52
CA GLY A 248 12.17 27.49 -2.48
C GLY A 248 11.91 26.81 -3.82
N ALA A 249 12.25 25.52 -3.94
CA ALA A 249 12.02 24.76 -5.17
C ALA A 249 10.52 24.56 -5.44
N GLN A 250 10.10 24.67 -6.69
CA GLN A 250 8.74 24.39 -7.10
C GLN A 250 8.48 22.88 -7.06
N VAL A 251 7.40 22.47 -6.39
CA VAL A 251 7.00 21.06 -6.30
C VAL A 251 5.69 20.88 -7.05
N ARG A 252 5.71 20.04 -8.09
CA ARG A 252 4.50 19.58 -8.80
C ARG A 252 4.24 18.14 -8.42
N ILE A 253 3.00 17.82 -8.05
CA ILE A 253 2.64 16.48 -7.58
C ILE A 253 1.76 15.80 -8.64
N TYR A 254 2.11 14.56 -8.96
CA TYR A 254 1.35 13.68 -9.84
C TYR A 254 0.96 12.43 -9.07
N ARG A 255 -0.27 11.95 -9.24
CA ARG A 255 -0.73 10.65 -8.73
C ARG A 255 -0.57 9.59 -9.80
N TYR A 256 0.01 8.44 -9.45
CA TYR A 256 0.02 7.30 -10.35
C TYR A 256 -1.39 6.70 -10.45
N VAL A 257 -1.87 6.53 -11.67
CA VAL A 257 -3.11 5.80 -11.98
C VAL A 257 -2.82 4.67 -12.95
N GLU A 258 -3.54 3.58 -12.84
CA GLU A 258 -3.41 2.48 -13.79
C GLU A 258 -4.08 2.84 -15.12
N GLN A 259 -3.32 2.76 -16.21
CA GLN A 259 -3.78 2.91 -17.57
C GLN A 259 -2.97 1.95 -18.46
N ASP A 260 -3.65 1.17 -19.28
CA ASP A 260 -3.00 0.20 -20.19
C ASP A 260 -2.04 -0.73 -19.45
N ARG A 261 -2.44 -1.17 -18.24
CA ARG A 261 -1.65 -2.01 -17.31
C ARG A 261 -0.37 -1.36 -16.77
N ARG A 262 -0.28 -0.03 -16.84
CA ARG A 262 0.87 0.77 -16.39
C ARG A 262 0.44 1.82 -15.39
N LEU A 263 1.30 2.12 -14.44
CA LEU A 263 1.21 3.27 -13.56
C LEU A 263 1.70 4.51 -14.32
N VAL A 264 0.76 5.38 -14.67
CA VAL A 264 1.02 6.63 -15.40
C VAL A 264 0.77 7.82 -14.45
N PRO A 265 1.71 8.78 -14.35
CA PRO A 265 1.52 9.96 -13.51
C PRO A 265 0.44 10.89 -14.09
N ARG A 266 -0.53 11.29 -13.27
CA ARG A 266 -1.56 12.29 -13.57
C ARG A 266 -1.39 13.49 -12.66
N HIS A 267 -1.30 14.68 -13.24
CA HIS A 267 -1.08 15.92 -12.50
C HIS A 267 -2.21 16.14 -11.48
N VAL A 268 -1.83 16.41 -10.24
CA VAL A 268 -2.74 16.70 -9.12
C VAL A 268 -2.76 18.19 -8.85
N GLY A 269 -1.59 18.82 -8.86
CA GLY A 269 -1.44 20.25 -8.60
C GLY A 269 0.00 20.68 -8.38
N ASP A 270 0.17 21.99 -8.29
CA ASP A 270 1.44 22.65 -8.01
C ASP A 270 1.40 23.16 -6.56
N PHE A 271 2.28 22.63 -5.71
CA PHE A 271 2.25 22.85 -4.26
C PHE A 271 3.37 23.77 -3.76
N GLY A 272 4.39 24.02 -4.60
CA GLY A 272 5.54 24.84 -4.25
C GLY A 272 5.22 26.31 -3.93
N PRO A 273 6.21 27.04 -3.38
CA PRO A 273 7.59 26.62 -3.16
C PRO A 273 7.79 25.74 -1.91
N SER A 274 8.81 24.88 -1.92
CA SER A 274 9.26 24.14 -0.73
C SER A 274 9.82 25.10 0.34
N PRO A 275 9.76 24.76 1.65
CA PRO A 275 9.32 23.48 2.22
C PRO A 275 7.80 23.30 2.23
N LEU A 276 7.36 22.07 1.99
CA LEU A 276 5.98 21.65 2.17
C LEU A 276 5.83 21.01 3.56
N PHE A 277 4.78 21.36 4.29
CA PHE A 277 4.49 20.82 5.62
C PHE A 277 3.09 20.22 5.65
N GLU A 278 3.01 18.95 6.02
CA GLU A 278 1.77 18.20 6.25
C GLU A 278 0.71 18.38 5.15
N VAL A 279 1.15 18.43 3.89
CA VAL A 279 0.24 18.57 2.75
C VAL A 279 -0.67 17.33 2.70
N PRO A 280 -2.00 17.48 2.79
CA PRO A 280 -2.90 16.35 2.82
C PRO A 280 -2.95 15.67 1.45
N LEU A 281 -2.71 14.36 1.42
CA LEU A 281 -2.80 13.53 0.22
C LEU A 281 -3.63 12.29 0.50
N ASP A 282 -4.46 11.89 -0.46
CA ASP A 282 -5.16 10.61 -0.38
C ASP A 282 -4.16 9.45 -0.41
N PRO A 283 -4.47 8.27 0.15
CA PRO A 283 -3.61 7.11 0.01
C PRO A 283 -3.32 6.75 -1.44
N GLY A 284 -2.06 6.46 -1.76
CA GLY A 284 -1.63 6.12 -3.10
C GLY A 284 -0.15 6.33 -3.37
N SER A 285 0.24 6.02 -4.61
CA SER A 285 1.58 6.27 -5.14
C SER A 285 1.58 7.58 -5.92
N TYR A 286 2.60 8.40 -5.68
CA TYR A 286 2.77 9.73 -6.23
C TYR A 286 4.17 9.91 -6.80
N LEU A 287 4.31 10.87 -7.71
CA LEU A 287 5.58 11.38 -8.21
C LEU A 287 5.60 12.88 -7.96
N CYS A 288 6.58 13.35 -7.19
CA CYS A 288 6.87 14.77 -7.05
C CYS A 288 7.96 15.14 -8.06
N GLU A 289 7.67 16.10 -8.92
CA GLU A 289 8.65 16.75 -9.79
C GLU A 289 9.09 18.04 -9.12
N ILE A 290 10.39 18.15 -8.87
CA ILE A 290 10.96 19.27 -8.13
C ILE A 290 11.91 20.04 -9.02
N GLU A 291 11.68 21.35 -9.14
CA GLU A 291 12.45 22.25 -9.99
C GLU A 291 12.89 23.48 -9.23
N ALA A 292 14.14 23.91 -9.46
CA ALA A 292 14.65 25.19 -8.99
C ALA A 292 15.53 25.83 -10.07
N GLU A 293 15.53 27.16 -10.15
CA GLU A 293 16.37 27.89 -11.09
C GLU A 293 17.87 27.66 -10.79
N GLY A 294 18.65 27.32 -11.81
CA GLY A 294 20.08 27.00 -11.65
C GLY A 294 20.38 25.55 -11.25
N TYR A 295 19.37 24.70 -11.09
CA TYR A 295 19.51 23.31 -10.70
C TYR A 295 18.90 22.34 -11.73
N GLU A 296 19.26 21.07 -11.62
CA GLU A 296 18.66 19.96 -12.35
C GLU A 296 17.32 19.54 -11.70
N PRO A 297 16.29 19.21 -12.50
CA PRO A 297 15.03 18.70 -11.97
C PRO A 297 15.22 17.33 -11.33
N VAL A 298 14.53 17.09 -10.21
CA VAL A 298 14.59 15.82 -9.48
C VAL A 298 13.20 15.20 -9.36
N LEU A 299 13.13 13.90 -9.68
CA LEU A 299 11.94 13.08 -9.57
C LEU A 299 11.93 12.33 -8.23
N VAL A 300 10.94 12.59 -7.38
CA VAL A 300 10.80 11.98 -6.05
C VAL A 300 9.49 11.19 -5.98
N PRO A 301 9.50 9.87 -6.18
CA PRO A 301 8.33 9.05 -5.93
C PRO A 301 8.05 8.97 -4.43
N VAL A 302 6.78 9.07 -4.07
CA VAL A 302 6.28 9.03 -2.69
C VAL A 302 5.12 8.05 -2.61
N TYR A 303 5.09 7.20 -1.59
CA TYR A 303 3.97 6.31 -1.33
C TYR A 303 3.34 6.68 0.01
N ILE A 304 2.06 7.08 -0.04
CA ILE A 304 1.27 7.50 1.11
C ILE A 304 0.29 6.39 1.46
N ARG A 305 0.42 5.76 2.62
CA ARG A 305 -0.63 4.88 3.15
C ARG A 305 -1.66 5.67 3.96
N ARG A 306 -2.76 5.00 4.28
CA ARG A 306 -3.84 5.57 5.08
C ARG A 306 -3.33 6.11 6.41
N ARG A 307 -3.55 7.41 6.65
CA ARG A 307 -3.08 8.15 7.85
C ARG A 307 -1.57 8.09 8.07
N GLU A 308 -0.79 7.76 7.04
CA GLU A 308 0.66 7.82 7.10
C GLU A 308 1.13 9.24 6.84
N HIS A 309 2.06 9.71 7.67
CA HIS A 309 2.81 10.92 7.40
C HIS A 309 4.14 10.51 6.76
N TRP A 310 4.32 10.86 5.49
CA TRP A 310 5.64 10.80 4.87
C TRP A 310 6.38 12.09 5.16
N ASP A 311 7.50 12.00 5.84
CA ASP A 311 8.25 13.16 6.36
C ASP A 311 9.74 13.16 5.97
N GLY A 312 10.20 12.17 5.21
CA GLY A 312 11.60 12.07 4.82
C GLY A 312 12.57 11.92 6.01
N VAL A 313 12.12 11.45 7.17
CA VAL A 313 12.97 11.23 8.34
C VAL A 313 13.70 9.88 8.22
N PRO A 314 15.05 9.84 8.27
CA PRO A 314 15.80 8.61 8.23
C PRO A 314 15.61 7.78 9.50
N PRO A 315 15.84 6.46 9.47
CA PRO A 315 15.74 5.62 10.65
C PRO A 315 16.67 6.08 11.77
N GLY A 316 16.11 6.31 12.96
CA GLY A 316 16.82 6.86 14.12
C GLY A 316 17.09 8.37 14.05
N GLY A 317 16.60 9.05 13.01
CA GLY A 317 16.62 10.51 12.88
C GLY A 317 15.46 11.19 13.58
N HIS A 318 15.57 12.50 13.76
CA HIS A 318 14.56 13.34 14.42
C HIS A 318 14.08 14.49 13.51
N ALA A 319 14.61 14.58 12.28
CA ALA A 319 14.34 15.65 11.35
C ALA A 319 14.37 15.13 9.90
N PRO A 320 13.54 15.70 9.00
CA PRO A 320 13.56 15.39 7.58
C PRO A 320 14.94 15.63 6.93
N VAL A 321 15.34 14.74 6.02
CA VAL A 321 16.48 14.99 5.13
C VAL A 321 15.98 15.72 3.89
N PRO A 322 16.51 16.91 3.55
CA PRO A 322 16.11 17.63 2.34
C PRO A 322 16.44 16.84 1.07
N ILE A 323 15.57 16.93 0.07
CA ILE A 323 15.85 16.43 -1.28
C ILE A 323 16.90 17.35 -1.92
N LEU A 324 18.06 16.78 -2.23
CA LEU A 324 19.16 17.50 -2.86
C LEU A 324 18.91 17.65 -4.36
N LEU A 325 18.89 18.89 -4.85
CA LEU A 325 18.88 19.20 -6.28
C LEU A 325 20.32 19.48 -6.72
N PRO A 326 20.87 18.73 -7.70
CA PRO A 326 22.19 19.00 -8.24
C PRO A 326 22.24 20.31 -9.02
N ALA A 327 23.38 21.00 -9.00
CA ALA A 327 23.57 22.21 -9.78
C ALA A 327 23.46 21.88 -11.29
N ARG A 328 22.92 22.83 -12.07
CA ARG A 328 22.77 22.64 -13.51
C ARG A 328 24.12 22.35 -14.17
N GLY A 329 24.17 21.28 -14.98
CA GLY A 329 25.39 20.81 -15.64
C GLY A 329 26.32 19.96 -14.77
N SER A 330 25.99 19.68 -13.50
CA SER A 330 26.77 18.76 -12.66
C SER A 330 26.48 17.28 -12.94
N LEU A 331 25.46 17.00 -13.74
CA LEU A 331 25.03 15.66 -14.14
C LEU A 331 25.30 15.45 -15.63
N GLY A 332 25.72 14.23 -16.00
CA GLY A 332 25.71 13.80 -17.40
C GLY A 332 24.28 13.67 -17.96
N PRO A 333 24.11 13.63 -19.29
CA PRO A 333 22.78 13.53 -19.94
C PRO A 333 21.99 12.26 -19.55
N ASP A 334 22.70 11.22 -19.13
CA ASP A 334 22.17 9.93 -18.68
C ASP A 334 22.39 9.67 -17.19
N ASP A 335 22.77 10.68 -16.42
CA ASP A 335 22.82 10.57 -14.95
C ASP A 335 21.42 10.76 -14.38
N VAL A 336 20.97 9.79 -13.57
CA VAL A 336 19.66 9.84 -12.89
C VAL A 336 19.88 9.90 -11.39
N VAL A 337 19.30 10.91 -10.76
CA VAL A 337 19.28 11.04 -9.29
C VAL A 337 18.23 10.09 -8.72
N VAL A 338 18.64 9.30 -7.74
CA VAL A 338 17.74 8.51 -6.88
C VAL A 338 17.82 9.12 -5.47
N PRO A 339 16.82 9.93 -5.07
CA PRO A 339 16.82 10.62 -3.77
C PRO A 339 16.87 9.68 -2.56
N ALA A 340 17.38 10.20 -1.44
CA ALA A 340 17.32 9.53 -0.17
C ALA A 340 15.86 9.29 0.24
N GLY A 341 15.58 8.18 0.91
CA GLY A 341 14.24 7.92 1.43
C GLY A 341 13.89 6.46 1.60
N TRP A 342 12.75 6.25 2.24
CA TRP A 342 12.11 4.96 2.46
C TRP A 342 11.61 4.35 1.14
N PHE A 343 11.84 3.06 0.96
CA PHE A 343 11.28 2.28 -0.13
C PHE A 343 10.95 0.86 0.34
N TRP A 344 9.98 0.21 -0.30
CA TRP A 344 9.71 -1.20 -0.07
C TRP A 344 10.59 -2.08 -0.95
N SER A 345 11.26 -3.06 -0.33
CA SER A 345 12.13 -4.03 -0.99
C SER A 345 11.64 -5.47 -0.77
N GLY A 346 11.93 -6.34 -1.73
CA GLY A 346 11.62 -7.77 -1.69
C GLY A 346 10.26 -8.13 -2.26
N GLU A 347 9.79 -9.34 -1.96
CA GLU A 347 8.51 -9.88 -2.48
C GLU A 347 7.46 -10.04 -1.38
N ARG A 348 6.24 -9.51 -1.61
CA ARG A 348 5.09 -9.60 -0.68
C ARG A 348 4.59 -11.03 -0.46
N SER A 349 4.53 -11.81 -1.53
CA SER A 349 4.15 -13.22 -1.49
C SER A 349 5.43 -14.04 -1.32
N ARG A 350 5.51 -14.89 -0.28
CA ARG A 350 6.64 -15.82 -0.12
C ARG A 350 6.57 -16.95 -1.16
N SER A 351 6.48 -16.66 -2.46
CA SER A 351 6.79 -17.67 -3.48
C SER A 351 8.26 -18.05 -3.31
N LYS A 352 8.59 -19.32 -3.52
CA LYS A 352 9.89 -19.91 -3.19
C LYS A 352 11.01 -19.50 -4.16
N ASP A 353 10.96 -18.28 -4.68
CA ASP A 353 11.89 -17.75 -5.67
C ASP A 353 12.96 -16.89 -5.00
N ALA A 354 14.02 -16.59 -5.75
CA ALA A 354 15.26 -15.96 -5.28
C ALA A 354 15.10 -14.47 -4.91
N SER A 355 14.07 -14.10 -4.14
CA SER A 355 13.75 -12.74 -3.73
C SER A 355 14.05 -12.49 -2.26
N LEU A 356 14.24 -11.22 -1.88
CA LEU A 356 14.41 -10.81 -0.48
C LEU A 356 13.07 -10.75 0.26
N PRO A 357 13.06 -10.86 1.60
CA PRO A 357 11.84 -10.68 2.37
C PRO A 357 11.27 -9.27 2.22
N TRP A 358 9.95 -9.16 2.13
CA TRP A 358 9.24 -7.88 2.08
C TRP A 358 9.52 -7.02 3.32
N ARG A 359 10.15 -5.87 3.14
CA ARG A 359 10.42 -4.91 4.23
C ARG A 359 10.63 -3.49 3.70
N GLN A 360 10.34 -2.51 4.54
CA GLN A 360 10.63 -1.09 4.27
C GLN A 360 12.08 -0.80 4.68
N LEU A 361 12.84 -0.17 3.79
CA LEU A 361 14.26 0.15 3.99
C LEU A 361 14.52 1.62 3.65
N TRP A 362 15.48 2.22 4.34
CA TRP A 362 16.02 3.52 3.99
C TRP A 362 17.30 3.38 3.19
N LEU A 363 17.38 4.08 2.07
CA LEU A 363 18.58 4.19 1.25
C LEU A 363 18.91 5.66 1.02
N ASP A 364 20.18 6.02 1.20
CA ASP A 364 20.69 7.37 0.96
C ASP A 364 20.71 7.71 -0.53
N ALA A 365 20.85 9.01 -0.84
CA ALA A 365 20.80 9.50 -2.22
C ALA A 365 22.03 9.05 -3.02
N PHE A 366 21.81 8.70 -4.28
CA PHE A 366 22.88 8.32 -5.21
C PHE A 366 22.49 8.67 -6.65
N VAL A 367 23.47 8.60 -7.54
CA VAL A 367 23.29 8.75 -8.99
C VAL A 367 23.50 7.40 -9.64
N ILE A 368 22.67 7.06 -10.63
CA ILE A 368 22.80 5.85 -11.44
C ILE A 368 22.66 6.21 -12.93
N ARG A 369 23.39 5.51 -13.80
CA ARG A 369 23.25 5.68 -15.24
C ARG A 369 21.88 5.18 -15.70
N ARG A 370 21.25 5.96 -16.58
CA ARG A 370 19.94 5.68 -17.18
C ARG A 370 19.93 4.34 -17.90
N PHE A 371 20.99 4.02 -18.62
CA PHE A 371 21.15 2.82 -19.42
C PHE A 371 22.32 1.95 -18.92
N PRO A 372 22.34 0.65 -19.23
CA PRO A 372 23.53 -0.16 -19.09
C PRO A 372 24.64 0.31 -20.04
N VAL A 373 25.88 -0.04 -19.72
CA VAL A 373 27.05 0.30 -20.55
C VAL A 373 26.91 -0.37 -21.91
N THR A 374 27.16 0.39 -22.97
CA THR A 374 27.04 -0.07 -24.37
C THR A 374 28.35 -0.64 -24.90
N ASN A 375 28.27 -1.37 -26.01
CA ASN A 375 29.46 -1.85 -26.72
C ASN A 375 30.38 -0.69 -27.16
N ALA A 376 29.81 0.42 -27.64
CA ALA A 376 30.56 1.61 -28.05
C ALA A 376 31.38 2.21 -26.91
N GLU A 377 30.77 2.38 -25.74
CA GLU A 377 31.44 2.87 -24.54
C GLU A 377 32.55 1.90 -24.09
N TYR A 378 32.27 0.60 -24.10
CA TYR A 378 33.25 -0.40 -23.70
C TYR A 378 34.44 -0.47 -24.67
N ILE A 379 34.22 -0.31 -25.98
CA ILE A 379 35.31 -0.23 -26.97
C ILE A 379 36.17 1.00 -26.71
N ALA A 380 35.57 2.16 -26.40
CA ALA A 380 36.34 3.36 -26.06
C ALA A 380 37.25 3.15 -24.84
N PHE A 381 36.76 2.43 -23.82
CA PHE A 381 37.57 2.01 -22.67
C PHE A 381 38.75 1.13 -23.09
N LEU A 382 38.51 0.08 -23.90
CA LEU A 382 39.58 -0.81 -24.35
C LEU A 382 40.60 -0.09 -25.23
N ASP A 383 40.14 0.78 -26.12
CA ASP A 383 41.01 1.57 -27.00
C ASP A 383 41.92 2.52 -26.21
N GLU A 384 41.42 3.13 -25.14
CA GLU A 384 42.24 3.95 -24.23
C GLU A 384 43.30 3.11 -23.50
N LEU A 385 42.99 1.86 -23.13
CA LEU A 385 44.00 0.93 -22.60
C LEU A 385 45.09 0.64 -23.63
N VAL A 386 44.72 0.39 -24.89
CA VAL A 386 45.68 0.17 -25.98
C VAL A 386 46.55 1.41 -26.19
N ALA A 387 45.94 2.59 -26.30
CA ALA A 387 46.63 3.86 -26.52
C ALA A 387 47.59 4.22 -25.37
N SER A 388 47.26 3.82 -24.13
CA SER A 388 48.12 3.99 -22.96
C SER A 388 49.18 2.90 -22.78
N GLY A 389 49.37 2.02 -23.77
CA GLY A 389 50.37 0.94 -23.74
C GLY A 389 49.99 -0.26 -22.87
N ARG A 390 48.75 -0.32 -22.38
CA ARG A 390 48.22 -1.38 -21.50
C ARG A 390 47.50 -2.48 -22.28
N GLN A 391 48.12 -2.94 -23.36
CA GLN A 391 47.54 -3.94 -24.27
C GLN A 391 47.12 -5.23 -23.55
N ALA A 392 47.94 -5.72 -22.60
CA ALA A 392 47.65 -6.95 -21.87
C ALA A 392 46.37 -6.84 -21.01
N GLU A 393 46.09 -5.65 -20.46
CA GLU A 393 44.84 -5.39 -19.74
C GLU A 393 43.65 -5.36 -20.70
N ALA A 394 43.80 -4.71 -21.87
CA ALA A 394 42.76 -4.69 -22.88
C ALA A 394 42.39 -6.12 -23.34
N GLU A 395 43.37 -6.99 -23.58
CA GLU A 395 43.15 -8.41 -23.93
C GLU A 395 42.49 -9.23 -22.84
N ARG A 396 42.74 -8.88 -21.58
CA ARG A 396 42.13 -9.52 -20.41
C ARG A 396 40.65 -9.15 -20.28
N PHE A 397 40.32 -7.88 -20.54
CA PHE A 397 38.98 -7.32 -20.34
C PHE A 397 38.07 -7.39 -21.56
N VAL A 398 38.61 -7.67 -22.76
CA VAL A 398 37.78 -7.84 -23.96
C VAL A 398 36.67 -8.88 -23.72
N PRO A 399 35.43 -8.61 -24.14
CA PRO A 399 34.34 -9.56 -23.99
C PRO A 399 34.59 -10.84 -24.81
N ARG A 400 34.23 -11.99 -24.25
CA ARG A 400 34.54 -13.31 -24.85
C ARG A 400 33.38 -14.29 -24.69
N TYR A 401 33.17 -15.13 -25.71
CA TYR A 401 32.23 -16.26 -25.62
C TYR A 401 32.57 -17.19 -24.44
N LYS A 402 31.59 -17.98 -24.00
CA LYS A 402 31.67 -18.87 -22.83
C LYS A 402 33.04 -19.56 -22.72
N GLY A 403 33.66 -19.44 -21.55
CA GLY A 403 34.96 -20.01 -21.22
C GLY A 403 35.12 -20.25 -19.71
N SER A 404 36.10 -21.06 -19.31
CA SER A 404 36.52 -21.18 -17.91
C SER A 404 37.57 -20.12 -17.57
N ALA A 405 37.95 -20.00 -16.30
CA ALA A 405 39.06 -19.13 -15.90
C ALA A 405 40.36 -19.48 -16.66
N ASP A 406 40.57 -20.76 -16.95
CA ASP A 406 41.77 -21.26 -17.65
C ASP A 406 41.67 -21.16 -19.18
N HIS A 407 40.46 -21.12 -19.74
CA HIS A 407 40.19 -21.08 -21.18
C HIS A 407 39.09 -20.05 -21.48
N PRO A 408 39.43 -18.75 -21.60
CA PRO A 408 38.47 -17.65 -21.52
C PRO A 408 37.55 -17.48 -22.74
N GLY A 409 37.63 -18.36 -23.74
CA GLY A 409 36.83 -18.30 -24.97
C GLY A 409 37.32 -17.27 -25.99
N ALA A 410 36.77 -17.34 -27.21
CA ALA A 410 37.11 -16.43 -28.30
C ALA A 410 36.60 -15.01 -28.00
N ALA A 411 37.41 -13.99 -28.33
CA ALA A 411 37.01 -12.59 -28.24
C ALA A 411 35.89 -12.31 -29.24
N ILE A 412 34.89 -11.52 -28.82
CA ILE A 412 33.75 -11.17 -29.66
C ILE A 412 33.98 -9.88 -30.44
N TYR A 413 35.00 -9.11 -30.05
CA TYR A 413 35.47 -7.94 -30.78
C TYR A 413 36.65 -8.32 -31.66
N GLY A 414 36.66 -7.78 -32.88
CA GLY A 414 37.81 -7.81 -33.78
C GLY A 414 38.82 -6.73 -33.43
N ARG A 415 39.86 -6.66 -34.27
CA ARG A 415 40.93 -5.67 -34.17
C ARG A 415 40.99 -4.82 -35.43
N ARG A 416 41.25 -3.54 -35.24
CA ARG A 416 41.57 -2.58 -36.29
C ARG A 416 43.07 -2.54 -36.55
N ASP A 417 43.48 -1.96 -37.68
CA ASP A 417 44.89 -1.84 -38.08
C ASP A 417 45.72 -1.01 -37.09
N ASP A 418 45.09 -0.07 -36.38
CA ASP A 418 45.70 0.74 -35.32
C ASP A 418 45.87 -0.01 -33.98
N GLY A 419 45.43 -1.27 -33.93
CA GLY A 419 45.44 -2.09 -32.72
C GLY A 419 44.24 -1.89 -31.80
N GLY A 420 43.30 -0.97 -32.11
CA GLY A 420 42.06 -0.83 -31.37
C GLY A 420 41.04 -1.94 -31.65
N PHE A 421 39.90 -1.90 -30.97
CA PHE A 421 38.84 -2.92 -31.03
C PHE A 421 37.68 -2.50 -31.94
N CYS A 422 37.05 -3.45 -32.61
CA CYS A 422 35.85 -3.18 -33.41
C CYS A 422 34.82 -4.31 -33.29
N LEU A 423 33.57 -4.00 -33.61
CA LEU A 423 32.52 -5.02 -33.72
C LEU A 423 32.74 -5.83 -35.00
N VAL A 424 32.61 -7.15 -34.90
CA VAL A 424 32.69 -8.10 -36.00
C VAL A 424 31.46 -9.00 -36.00
N PRO A 425 31.09 -9.58 -37.16
CA PRO A 425 30.04 -10.59 -37.20
C PRO A 425 30.40 -11.76 -36.27
N ASP A 426 29.40 -12.29 -35.56
CA ASP A 426 29.58 -13.48 -34.74
C ASP A 426 29.64 -14.77 -35.57
N ALA A 427 29.68 -15.91 -34.89
CA ALA A 427 29.77 -17.23 -35.51
C ALA A 427 28.57 -17.56 -36.42
N ASP A 428 27.42 -16.94 -36.17
CA ASP A 428 26.21 -17.10 -36.96
C ASP A 428 26.11 -16.05 -38.10
N GLY A 429 27.07 -15.11 -38.15
CA GLY A 429 27.18 -14.06 -39.16
C GLY A 429 26.46 -12.77 -38.78
N ASP A 430 25.95 -12.65 -37.55
CA ASP A 430 25.21 -11.48 -37.08
C ASP A 430 26.17 -10.40 -36.57
N LEU A 431 26.02 -9.18 -37.09
CA LEU A 431 26.81 -8.04 -36.65
C LEU A 431 26.17 -7.39 -35.43
N TRP A 432 26.93 -7.39 -34.33
CA TRP A 432 26.56 -6.71 -33.09
C TRP A 432 26.55 -5.19 -33.29
N GLN A 433 25.65 -4.49 -32.58
CA GLN A 433 25.53 -3.03 -32.74
C GLN A 433 26.26 -2.25 -31.62
N PRO A 434 26.74 -1.03 -31.92
CA PRO A 434 27.45 -0.20 -30.93
C PRO A 434 26.60 0.21 -29.73
N ASP A 435 25.29 0.40 -29.92
CA ASP A 435 24.32 0.86 -28.92
C ASP A 435 23.67 -0.29 -28.14
N TRP A 436 24.05 -1.54 -28.42
CA TRP A 436 23.64 -2.68 -27.60
C TRP A 436 24.37 -2.66 -26.26
N PRO A 437 23.72 -3.11 -25.17
CA PRO A 437 24.40 -3.32 -23.90
C PRO A 437 25.58 -4.29 -24.06
N VAL A 438 26.72 -3.95 -23.46
CA VAL A 438 27.86 -4.86 -23.43
C VAL A 438 27.52 -6.08 -22.58
N THR A 439 27.81 -7.27 -23.11
CA THR A 439 27.65 -8.55 -22.40
C THR A 439 28.95 -9.34 -22.47
N MET A 440 28.98 -10.54 -21.86
CA MET A 440 30.14 -11.43 -21.92
C MET A 440 31.43 -10.84 -21.35
N VAL A 441 31.27 -9.87 -20.45
CA VAL A 441 32.34 -9.31 -19.62
C VAL A 441 32.48 -10.09 -18.32
N THR A 442 33.66 -10.02 -17.70
CA THR A 442 33.85 -10.47 -16.32
C THR A 442 33.46 -9.36 -15.35
N LEU A 443 33.26 -9.71 -14.08
CA LEU A 443 33.09 -8.70 -13.03
C LEU A 443 34.28 -7.75 -12.99
N GLU A 444 35.50 -8.30 -13.05
CA GLU A 444 36.73 -7.52 -13.05
C GLU A 444 36.78 -6.51 -14.22
N GLY A 445 36.36 -6.92 -15.41
CA GLY A 445 36.29 -6.02 -16.57
C GLY A 445 35.25 -4.91 -16.41
N ALA A 446 34.15 -5.17 -15.68
CA ALA A 446 33.14 -4.17 -15.35
C ALA A 446 33.63 -3.18 -14.27
N GLU A 447 34.35 -3.68 -13.25
CA GLU A 447 34.98 -2.86 -12.22
C GLU A 447 36.11 -1.99 -12.80
N ALA A 448 36.92 -2.54 -13.72
CA ALA A 448 37.97 -1.81 -14.43
C ALA A 448 37.38 -0.70 -15.31
N PHE A 449 36.27 -0.96 -16.00
CA PHE A 449 35.53 0.06 -16.75
C PHE A 449 35.03 1.16 -15.80
N ALA A 450 34.45 0.81 -14.66
CA ALA A 450 33.98 1.79 -13.69
C ALA A 450 35.12 2.67 -13.16
N ALA A 451 36.29 2.08 -12.88
CA ALA A 451 37.49 2.82 -12.47
C ALA A 451 38.03 3.75 -13.57
N TRP A 452 38.01 3.31 -14.83
CA TRP A 452 38.36 4.15 -15.97
C TRP A 452 37.41 5.34 -16.12
N GLU A 453 36.10 5.08 -16.05
CA GLU A 453 35.08 6.14 -16.10
C GLU A 453 35.26 7.13 -14.94
N ALA A 454 35.58 6.62 -13.75
CA ALA A 454 35.85 7.46 -12.59
C ALA A 454 37.05 8.39 -12.79
N ALA A 455 38.15 7.86 -13.33
CA ALA A 455 39.33 8.66 -13.67
C ALA A 455 39.03 9.69 -14.77
N ARG A 456 38.24 9.32 -15.77
CA ARG A 456 37.89 10.16 -16.93
C ARG A 456 36.98 11.33 -16.56
N THR A 457 36.00 11.11 -15.68
CA THR A 457 35.03 12.15 -15.31
C THR A 457 35.33 12.83 -13.97
N GLY A 458 36.31 12.34 -13.20
CA GLY A 458 36.61 12.81 -11.84
C GLY A 458 35.50 12.51 -10.82
N GLN A 459 34.60 11.57 -11.12
CA GLN A 459 33.47 11.20 -10.26
C GLN A 459 33.65 9.75 -9.78
N PRO A 460 33.21 9.37 -8.57
CA PRO A 460 33.50 8.04 -8.00
C PRO A 460 32.56 6.96 -8.56
N TRP A 461 32.63 6.71 -9.87
CA TRP A 461 31.84 5.68 -10.54
C TRP A 461 32.21 4.27 -10.08
N ARG A 462 31.19 3.46 -9.83
CA ARG A 462 31.27 2.06 -9.39
C ARG A 462 30.05 1.28 -9.88
N LEU A 463 30.05 -0.03 -9.68
CA LEU A 463 28.83 -0.83 -9.83
C LEU A 463 27.80 -0.47 -8.73
N PRO A 464 26.49 -0.53 -9.01
CA PRO A 464 25.46 -0.31 -8.00
C PRO A 464 25.46 -1.44 -6.97
N GLY A 465 25.10 -1.13 -5.74
CA GLY A 465 24.67 -2.15 -4.79
C GLY A 465 23.34 -2.78 -5.21
N GLU A 466 23.04 -3.98 -4.74
CA GLU A 466 21.83 -4.74 -5.06
C GLU A 466 20.55 -3.97 -4.67
N LEU A 467 20.53 -3.35 -3.49
CA LEU A 467 19.40 -2.54 -3.03
C LEU A 467 19.37 -1.14 -3.66
N GLN A 468 20.51 -0.60 -4.10
CA GLN A 468 20.55 0.60 -4.94
C GLN A 468 19.88 0.32 -6.28
N TRP A 469 20.24 -0.78 -6.92
CA TRP A 469 19.63 -1.21 -8.18
C TRP A 469 18.12 -1.41 -8.01
N GLU A 470 17.69 -2.13 -6.98
CA GLU A 470 16.27 -2.40 -6.76
C GLU A 470 15.46 -1.13 -6.51
N LYS A 471 15.95 -0.22 -5.66
CA LYS A 471 15.27 1.07 -5.46
C LYS A 471 15.20 1.84 -6.77
N ALA A 472 16.31 1.99 -7.49
CA ALA A 472 16.37 2.71 -8.77
C ALA A 472 15.38 2.15 -9.80
N ALA A 473 15.13 0.85 -9.77
CA ALA A 473 14.20 0.20 -10.67
C ALA A 473 12.73 0.28 -10.23
N ARG A 474 12.48 0.06 -8.93
CA ARG A 474 11.14 -0.12 -8.37
C ARG A 474 10.47 1.19 -7.98
N GLY A 475 11.21 2.20 -7.53
CA GLY A 475 10.61 3.31 -6.82
C GLY A 475 10.41 2.98 -5.34
N VAL A 476 9.28 3.41 -4.78
CA VAL A 476 9.00 3.32 -3.34
C VAL A 476 7.72 2.57 -2.99
N ASP A 477 6.87 2.28 -3.97
CA ASP A 477 5.51 1.76 -3.77
C ASP A 477 5.39 0.23 -3.82
N GLY A 478 6.46 -0.46 -4.21
CA GLY A 478 6.48 -1.91 -4.24
C GLY A 478 6.17 -2.57 -5.57
N ARG A 479 6.03 -1.82 -6.66
CA ARG A 479 5.65 -2.36 -7.98
C ARG A 479 6.51 -3.54 -8.44
N ILE A 480 5.92 -4.54 -9.09
CA ILE A 480 6.64 -5.76 -9.52
C ILE A 480 7.58 -5.49 -10.71
N PHE A 481 7.15 -4.64 -11.64
CA PHE A 481 7.88 -4.20 -12.82
C PHE A 481 8.01 -2.67 -12.83
N PRO A 482 8.94 -2.07 -13.60
CA PRO A 482 9.13 -0.61 -13.65
C PRO A 482 7.83 0.16 -13.92
N TRP A 483 6.95 -0.41 -14.76
CA TRP A 483 5.66 0.17 -15.13
C TRP A 483 4.51 -0.16 -14.17
N GLY A 484 4.62 -1.08 -13.22
CA GLY A 484 3.51 -1.49 -12.36
C GLY A 484 3.51 -2.98 -12.04
N ASP A 485 2.35 -3.53 -11.68
CA ASP A 485 2.25 -4.92 -11.20
C ASP A 485 1.87 -5.93 -12.30
N ALA A 486 1.24 -5.45 -13.36
CA ALA A 486 0.75 -6.30 -14.42
C ALA A 486 1.92 -6.79 -15.32
N PRO A 487 2.05 -8.12 -15.53
CA PRO A 487 3.02 -8.64 -16.48
C PRO A 487 2.60 -8.27 -17.91
N GLU A 488 3.53 -7.68 -18.66
CA GLU A 488 3.33 -7.32 -20.06
C GLU A 488 4.67 -7.47 -20.82
N PRO A 489 4.87 -8.56 -21.58
CA PRO A 489 6.14 -8.84 -22.24
C PRO A 489 6.56 -7.76 -23.24
N THR A 490 5.61 -7.05 -23.86
CA THR A 490 5.90 -6.00 -24.84
C THR A 490 6.47 -4.72 -24.20
N TYR A 491 6.40 -4.60 -22.87
CA TYR A 491 6.87 -3.42 -22.16
C TYR A 491 8.34 -3.47 -21.73
N ALA A 492 9.03 -4.58 -21.97
CA ALA A 492 10.46 -4.69 -21.75
C ALA A 492 11.16 -5.56 -22.79
N ALA A 493 12.48 -5.40 -22.90
CA ALA A 493 13.32 -6.19 -23.79
C ALA A 493 13.49 -7.62 -23.25
N THR A 494 12.48 -8.48 -23.41
CA THR A 494 12.46 -9.88 -22.94
C THR A 494 12.30 -10.85 -24.10
N ARG A 495 12.36 -12.16 -23.80
CA ARG A 495 12.23 -13.22 -24.82
C ARG A 495 10.99 -13.06 -25.68
N ASP A 496 9.89 -12.69 -25.05
CA ASP A 496 8.55 -12.72 -25.62
C ASP A 496 8.06 -11.32 -26.04
N CYS A 497 8.95 -10.32 -26.11
CA CYS A 497 8.58 -8.93 -26.43
C CYS A 497 8.22 -8.71 -27.91
N ARG A 498 8.67 -9.59 -28.80
CA ARG A 498 8.44 -9.53 -30.26
C ARG A 498 8.50 -10.92 -30.89
N PRO A 499 7.90 -11.13 -32.08
CA PRO A 499 8.03 -12.40 -32.80
C PRO A 499 9.46 -12.60 -33.31
N GLY A 500 9.86 -13.86 -33.47
CA GLY A 500 11.16 -14.25 -34.00
C GLY A 500 12.12 -14.78 -32.94
N GLN A 501 13.40 -14.89 -33.30
CA GLN A 501 14.42 -15.26 -32.34
C GLN A 501 14.68 -14.10 -31.38
N PRO A 502 14.78 -14.35 -30.06
CA PRO A 502 15.20 -13.34 -29.11
C PRO A 502 16.62 -12.87 -29.46
N THR A 503 16.84 -11.56 -29.45
CA THR A 503 18.17 -10.96 -29.59
C THR A 503 18.27 -9.77 -28.64
N PRO A 504 19.49 -9.30 -28.32
CA PRO A 504 19.66 -8.01 -27.68
C PRO A 504 18.98 -6.89 -28.47
N LEU A 505 18.66 -5.81 -27.77
CA LEU A 505 18.14 -4.57 -28.33
C LEU A 505 19.09 -3.42 -27.99
N PRO A 506 19.11 -2.34 -28.81
CA PRO A 506 19.70 -1.08 -28.41
C PRO A 506 19.18 -0.61 -27.05
N VAL A 507 20.04 0.03 -26.28
CA VAL A 507 19.61 0.67 -25.03
C VAL A 507 18.47 1.65 -25.30
N GLY A 508 17.43 1.61 -24.47
CA GLY A 508 16.27 2.46 -24.57
C GLY A 508 15.29 2.13 -25.70
N ALA A 509 15.48 1.03 -26.43
CA ALA A 509 14.57 0.60 -27.51
C ALA A 509 13.13 0.39 -27.03
N VAL A 510 12.93 0.08 -25.74
CA VAL A 510 11.61 -0.12 -25.15
C VAL A 510 11.27 1.06 -24.21
N PRO A 511 10.52 2.09 -24.66
CA PRO A 511 10.25 3.33 -23.90
C PRO A 511 9.43 3.12 -22.62
N THR A 512 8.71 2.02 -22.53
CA THR A 512 7.84 1.67 -21.40
C THR A 512 8.60 1.11 -20.20
N ASP A 513 9.78 0.51 -20.43
CA ASP A 513 10.70 0.08 -19.36
C ASP A 513 11.41 1.31 -18.79
N ARG A 514 10.69 2.03 -17.93
CA ARG A 514 11.13 3.26 -17.29
C ARG A 514 10.69 3.26 -15.83
N SER A 515 11.63 3.40 -14.91
CA SER A 515 11.35 3.53 -13.48
C SER A 515 10.78 4.91 -13.13
N PRO A 516 10.21 5.08 -11.92
CA PRO A 516 9.75 6.39 -11.43
C PRO A 516 10.81 7.49 -11.44
N TYR A 517 12.09 7.12 -11.32
CA TYR A 517 13.21 8.07 -11.38
C TYR A 517 13.67 8.36 -12.81
N GLY A 518 13.21 7.57 -13.79
CA GLY A 518 13.60 7.70 -15.19
C GLY A 518 14.74 6.78 -15.65
N VAL A 519 15.15 5.83 -14.83
CA VAL A 519 16.10 4.78 -15.21
C VAL A 519 15.42 3.81 -16.20
N ARG A 520 16.16 3.28 -17.17
CA ARG A 520 15.64 2.50 -18.30
C ARG A 520 16.27 1.11 -18.37
N ASP A 521 15.60 0.21 -19.07
CA ASP A 521 16.04 -1.16 -19.36
C ASP A 521 16.34 -1.97 -18.10
N LEU A 522 15.40 -2.00 -17.16
CA LEU A 522 15.57 -2.62 -15.84
C LEU A 522 14.83 -3.96 -15.72
N SER A 523 13.92 -4.29 -16.64
CA SER A 523 13.09 -5.50 -16.59
C SER A 523 13.31 -6.38 -17.83
N GLY A 524 14.56 -6.66 -18.16
CA GLY A 524 14.97 -7.35 -19.38
C GLY A 524 16.29 -6.75 -19.84
N GLY A 525 16.52 -6.71 -21.15
CA GLY A 525 17.75 -6.19 -21.71
C GLY A 525 18.90 -7.12 -21.33
N VAL A 526 19.69 -6.75 -20.33
CA VAL A 526 20.77 -7.61 -19.80
C VAL A 526 20.67 -7.71 -18.30
N CYS A 527 21.07 -8.86 -17.78
CA CYS A 527 21.20 -9.04 -16.35
C CYS A 527 22.41 -8.24 -15.88
N GLU A 528 22.29 -7.50 -14.80
CA GLU A 528 23.33 -6.55 -14.42
C GLU A 528 24.06 -6.96 -13.16
N PHE A 529 25.39 -6.94 -13.21
CA PHE A 529 26.23 -7.13 -12.03
C PHE A 529 25.93 -6.06 -10.97
N CYS A 530 25.77 -6.50 -9.72
CA CYS A 530 25.81 -5.64 -8.54
C CYS A 530 27.12 -5.83 -7.77
N ALA A 531 27.53 -4.80 -7.06
CA ALA A 531 28.81 -4.75 -6.34
C ALA A 531 28.84 -5.62 -5.06
N ASP A 532 27.69 -5.85 -4.43
CA ASP A 532 27.61 -6.58 -3.17
C ASP A 532 28.07 -8.03 -3.28
N ALA A 533 28.73 -8.54 -2.24
CA ALA A 533 28.93 -9.96 -2.04
C ALA A 533 27.56 -10.67 -1.96
N TRP A 534 27.41 -11.78 -2.68
CA TRP A 534 26.15 -12.52 -2.63
C TRP A 534 25.85 -13.04 -1.23
N SER A 535 24.66 -12.70 -0.72
CA SER A 535 24.10 -13.23 0.51
C SER A 535 22.67 -13.72 0.29
N PRO A 536 22.28 -14.91 0.79
CA PRO A 536 20.90 -15.36 0.76
C PRO A 536 19.92 -14.36 1.41
N THR A 537 20.35 -13.70 2.48
CA THR A 537 19.55 -12.69 3.23
C THR A 537 19.69 -11.27 2.68
N GLY A 538 20.47 -11.10 1.60
CA GLY A 538 20.71 -9.80 0.96
C GLY A 538 21.83 -8.99 1.60
N PRO A 539 22.02 -7.74 1.12
CA PRO A 539 23.01 -6.83 1.68
C PRO A 539 22.72 -6.49 3.14
N PRO A 540 23.75 -6.13 3.92
CA PRO A 540 23.58 -5.82 5.34
C PRO A 540 22.75 -4.54 5.53
N VAL A 541 21.88 -4.57 6.53
CA VAL A 541 20.97 -3.49 6.91
C VAL A 541 21.07 -3.29 8.42
N SER A 542 21.03 -2.04 8.88
CA SER A 542 21.01 -1.72 10.31
C SER A 542 19.74 -2.25 10.99
N ALA A 543 19.76 -2.38 12.31
CA ALA A 543 18.57 -2.77 13.09
C ALA A 543 17.38 -1.82 12.87
N ALA A 544 17.66 -0.55 12.56
CA ALA A 544 16.63 0.46 12.27
C ALA A 544 16.15 0.45 10.80
N GLY A 545 16.72 -0.38 9.92
CA GLY A 545 16.28 -0.47 8.52
C GLY A 545 17.05 0.42 7.55
N ARG A 546 18.20 0.99 7.93
CA ARG A 546 19.08 1.72 7.00
C ARG A 546 19.97 0.73 6.25
N VAL A 547 19.99 0.80 4.92
CA VAL A 547 20.93 0.03 4.09
C VAL A 547 22.35 0.51 4.38
N LEU A 548 23.25 -0.44 4.68
CA LEU A 548 24.65 -0.13 4.98
C LEU A 548 25.47 -0.02 3.68
N PRO A 549 26.68 0.57 3.73
CA PRO A 549 27.55 0.65 2.56
C PRO A 549 27.79 -0.71 1.89
N VAL A 550 27.96 -0.68 0.57
CA VAL A 550 28.20 -1.86 -0.26
C VAL A 550 29.35 -2.69 0.31
N VAL A 551 29.10 -3.99 0.51
CA VAL A 551 30.13 -4.92 0.98
C VAL A 551 30.61 -5.75 -0.20
N THR A 552 31.78 -5.43 -0.73
CA THR A 552 32.44 -6.19 -1.79
C THR A 552 33.15 -7.42 -1.23
N GLY A 553 33.37 -8.46 -2.04
CA GLY A 553 34.19 -9.63 -1.68
C GLY A 553 33.51 -10.98 -1.94
N GLY A 554 34.26 -12.08 -1.86
CA GLY A 554 33.77 -13.42 -2.20
C GLY A 554 33.59 -13.68 -3.71
N ASP A 555 33.29 -14.93 -4.06
CA ASP A 555 33.35 -15.43 -5.46
C ASP A 555 32.02 -15.29 -6.23
N VAL A 556 30.98 -14.75 -5.59
CA VAL A 556 29.65 -14.62 -6.18
C VAL A 556 29.10 -13.20 -5.97
N ARG A 557 28.51 -12.64 -7.02
CA ARG A 557 27.77 -11.38 -7.01
C ARG A 557 26.30 -11.60 -7.36
N PRO A 558 25.38 -10.77 -6.83
CA PRO A 558 24.03 -10.67 -7.34
C PRO A 558 24.00 -10.17 -8.79
N GLY A 559 23.07 -10.71 -9.55
CA GLY A 559 22.60 -10.17 -10.81
C GLY A 559 21.14 -9.76 -10.70
N ARG A 560 20.75 -8.69 -11.39
CA ARG A 560 19.39 -8.12 -11.35
C ARG A 560 18.84 -7.84 -12.74
N GLY A 561 17.54 -7.63 -12.84
CA GLY A 561 16.82 -7.15 -14.04
C GLY A 561 16.32 -8.22 -15.02
N GLY A 562 16.95 -9.39 -15.04
CA GLY A 562 16.67 -10.41 -16.07
C GLY A 562 17.36 -10.08 -17.38
N ALA A 563 16.96 -10.71 -18.49
CA ALA A 563 17.64 -10.50 -19.77
C ALA A 563 16.73 -10.72 -20.99
N TRP A 564 17.21 -10.29 -22.15
CA TRP A 564 16.56 -10.40 -23.46
C TRP A 564 16.17 -11.82 -23.86
N SER A 565 16.86 -12.84 -23.33
CA SER A 565 16.58 -14.26 -23.60
C SER A 565 15.65 -14.91 -22.57
N TRP A 566 15.30 -14.21 -21.50
CA TRP A 566 14.52 -14.75 -20.39
C TRP A 566 13.03 -14.50 -20.57
N HIS A 567 12.23 -15.41 -20.02
CA HIS A 567 10.79 -15.22 -19.92
C HIS A 567 10.49 -14.06 -18.97
N HIS A 568 9.55 -13.18 -19.33
CA HIS A 568 9.25 -11.95 -18.57
C HIS A 568 8.95 -12.19 -17.07
N ALA A 569 8.41 -13.35 -16.71
CA ALA A 569 8.18 -13.74 -15.32
C ALA A 569 9.45 -13.81 -14.45
N LEU A 570 10.63 -13.94 -15.06
CA LEU A 570 11.95 -13.92 -14.38
C LEU A 570 12.61 -12.54 -14.39
N CYS A 571 11.97 -11.54 -15.01
CA CYS A 571 12.47 -10.17 -15.09
C CYS A 571 11.78 -9.24 -14.06
N ARG A 572 11.22 -9.82 -12.99
CA ARG A 572 10.63 -9.04 -11.88
C ARG A 572 11.73 -8.29 -11.13
N LEU A 573 11.41 -7.11 -10.62
CA LEU A 573 12.37 -6.24 -9.95
C LEU A 573 12.90 -6.80 -8.61
N ASP A 574 12.25 -7.81 -8.03
CA ASP A 574 12.70 -8.53 -6.82
C ASP A 574 13.56 -9.74 -7.15
N TYR A 575 13.57 -10.24 -8.39
CA TYR A 575 14.21 -11.50 -8.75
C TYR A 575 15.74 -11.41 -8.83
N ARG A 576 16.45 -12.25 -8.07
CA ARG A 576 17.92 -12.18 -7.92
C ARG A 576 18.59 -13.41 -8.54
N THR A 577 19.70 -13.19 -9.22
CA THR A 577 20.53 -14.27 -9.75
C THR A 577 21.92 -14.28 -9.14
N ARG A 578 22.59 -15.43 -9.24
CA ARG A 578 23.95 -15.64 -8.73
C ARG A 578 24.93 -15.69 -9.89
N HIS A 579 25.94 -14.83 -9.85
CA HIS A 579 26.99 -14.74 -10.87
C HIS A 579 28.34 -14.96 -10.22
N ARG A 580 29.09 -15.96 -10.72
CA ARG A 580 30.48 -16.18 -10.27
C ARG A 580 31.38 -15.14 -10.92
N THR A 581 32.29 -14.55 -10.16
CA THR A 581 33.12 -13.39 -10.59
C THR A 581 33.94 -13.62 -11.86
N GLY A 582 34.44 -14.85 -12.06
CA GLY A 582 35.23 -15.23 -13.25
C GLY A 582 34.41 -15.77 -14.44
N VAL A 583 33.09 -15.86 -14.34
CA VAL A 583 32.24 -16.46 -15.38
C VAL A 583 31.61 -15.38 -16.24
N ARG A 584 31.79 -15.51 -17.56
CA ARG A 584 31.12 -14.70 -18.59
C ARG A 584 29.77 -15.33 -18.96
N ARG A 585 28.74 -14.52 -19.15
CA ARG A 585 27.46 -14.96 -19.70
C ARG A 585 27.02 -14.05 -20.84
N SER A 586 26.35 -14.63 -21.83
CA SER A 586 25.83 -13.94 -23.02
C SER A 586 24.71 -12.95 -22.73
N ASP A 587 24.19 -12.97 -21.52
CA ASP A 587 23.03 -12.21 -21.08
C ASP A 587 23.34 -11.29 -19.89
N THR A 588 24.62 -11.19 -19.49
CA THR A 588 25.04 -10.41 -18.32
C THR A 588 25.94 -9.24 -18.73
N GLY A 589 25.53 -8.03 -18.36
CA GLY A 589 26.25 -6.78 -18.49
C GLY A 589 26.30 -6.02 -17.16
N PHE A 590 26.35 -4.69 -17.23
CA PHE A 590 26.38 -3.85 -16.03
C PHE A 590 26.00 -2.40 -16.33
N ARG A 591 25.71 -1.66 -15.27
CA ARG A 591 25.56 -0.19 -15.28
C ARG A 591 26.38 0.43 -14.16
N LEU A 592 26.55 1.75 -14.22
CA LEU A 592 27.32 2.49 -13.23
C LEU A 592 26.42 3.29 -12.29
N ALA A 593 26.89 3.42 -11.04
CA ALA A 593 26.33 4.28 -10.02
C ALA A 593 27.46 5.00 -9.27
N ARG A 594 27.12 6.08 -8.58
CA ARG A 594 28.00 6.82 -7.68
C ARG A 594 27.18 7.46 -6.58
N ASP A 595 27.82 7.80 -5.47
CA ASP A 595 27.13 8.53 -4.41
C ASP A 595 26.81 9.95 -4.87
N LEU A 596 25.71 10.51 -4.38
CA LEU A 596 25.38 11.90 -4.66
C LEU A 596 26.21 12.79 -3.73
N THR A 597 27.26 13.39 -4.25
CA THR A 597 28.06 14.38 -3.52
C THR A 597 27.32 15.72 -3.50
N THR A 598 27.12 16.29 -2.32
CA THR A 598 26.75 17.70 -2.17
C THR A 598 27.91 18.54 -2.69
N GLY A 599 27.72 19.23 -3.81
CA GLY A 599 28.70 20.16 -4.38
C GLY A 599 28.93 21.38 -3.52
#